data_AF-A0A3P9DUF1-F1
#
_entry.id   AF-A0A3P9DUF1-F1
#
_cell.length_a   1.000
_cell.length_b   1.000
_cell.length_c   1.000
_cell.angle_alpha   90.00
_cell.angle_beta   90.00
_cell.angle_gamma   90.00
#
_symmetry.space_group_name_H-M   'P 1'
#
loop_
_entity.id
_entity.type
_entity.pdbx_description
1 polymer ?
#
loop_
_entity_poly.entity_id
_entity_poly.type
_entity_poly.pdbx_seq_one_letter_code
_entity_poly.pdbx_strand_id
1 'polypeptide(L)'
;MTEYETLECITEHERILQEIESTDTACVGPTLRSIYDDQPNAHKRFMEKLDARIRNHDREIEKMCNFHHQGFVDAITELLKVRADAEKLMGQVTDTNRRLQDAGREVTAQTEEVIRCRVQQRNMATTVEKLQLCIPVLEMYSKLKEQLESKR
;
A
#
# COMPACT_ATOMS: atom_id res chain seq x y z
N MET A 1 -14.13 -68.41 11.74
CA MET A 1 -15.04 -67.65 12.62
C MET A 1 -14.35 -66.42 13.19
N THR A 2 -13.11 -66.53 13.67
CA THR A 2 -12.32 -65.43 14.26
C THR A 2 -11.93 -64.28 13.31
N GLU A 3 -11.69 -64.53 12.03
CA GLU A 3 -11.33 -63.45 11.06
C GLU A 3 -12.52 -62.56 10.68
N TYR A 4 -13.73 -63.11 10.60
CA TYR A 4 -14.95 -62.36 10.28
C TYR A 4 -15.35 -61.42 11.43
N GLU A 5 -15.32 -61.90 12.68
CA GLU A 5 -15.60 -61.09 13.87
C GLU A 5 -14.59 -59.95 14.07
N THR A 6 -13.33 -60.18 13.68
CA THR A 6 -12.28 -59.16 13.74
C THR A 6 -12.50 -58.06 12.69
N LEU A 7 -12.92 -58.44 11.47
CA LEU A 7 -13.20 -57.49 10.39
C LEU A 7 -14.43 -56.62 10.69
N GLU A 8 -15.49 -57.20 11.25
CA GLU A 8 -16.70 -56.48 11.68
C GLU A 8 -16.39 -55.47 12.80
N CYS A 9 -15.58 -55.85 13.79
CA CYS A 9 -15.11 -54.95 14.85
C CYS A 9 -14.26 -53.79 14.31
N ILE A 10 -13.42 -54.06 13.30
CA ILE A 10 -12.62 -53.02 12.63
C ILE A 10 -13.54 -52.01 11.95
N THR A 11 -14.56 -52.47 11.22
CA THR A 11 -15.51 -51.59 10.52
C THR A 11 -16.38 -50.77 11.46
N GLU A 12 -16.79 -51.33 12.60
CA GLU A 12 -17.62 -50.61 13.57
C GLU A 12 -16.82 -49.49 14.27
N HIS A 13 -15.57 -49.73 14.64
CA HIS A 13 -14.74 -48.65 15.21
C HIS A 13 -14.51 -47.49 14.21
N GLU A 14 -14.37 -47.78 12.90
CA GLU A 14 -14.26 -46.72 11.89
C GLU A 14 -15.57 -45.92 11.78
N ARG A 15 -16.72 -46.60 11.84
CA ARG A 15 -18.04 -45.94 11.85
C ARG A 15 -18.18 -45.00 13.04
N ILE A 16 -17.81 -45.46 14.23
CA ILE A 16 -17.86 -44.67 15.47
C ILE A 16 -16.90 -43.47 15.40
N LEU A 17 -15.68 -43.66 14.87
CA LEU A 17 -14.74 -42.55 14.69
C LEU A 17 -15.27 -41.49 13.71
N GLN A 18 -15.88 -41.90 12.60
CA GLN A 18 -16.52 -40.97 11.66
C GLN A 18 -17.71 -40.23 12.29
N GLU A 19 -18.50 -40.93 13.11
CA GLU A 19 -19.61 -40.34 13.85
C GLU A 19 -19.09 -39.27 14.82
N ILE A 20 -18.01 -39.55 15.57
CA ILE A 20 -17.36 -38.57 16.46
C ILE A 20 -16.78 -37.38 15.68
N GLU A 21 -16.19 -37.61 14.51
CA GLU A 21 -15.62 -36.54 13.66
C GLU A 21 -16.67 -35.63 13.01
N SER A 22 -17.89 -36.13 12.81
CA SER A 22 -18.96 -35.43 12.08
C SER A 22 -20.08 -34.88 12.96
N THR A 23 -20.18 -35.33 14.21
CA THR A 23 -21.29 -35.00 15.12
C THR A 23 -20.93 -33.84 16.06
N ASP A 24 -21.92 -32.98 16.35
CA ASP A 24 -21.78 -31.94 17.38
C ASP A 24 -21.47 -32.58 18.75
N THR A 25 -20.57 -31.96 19.52
CA THR A 25 -20.00 -32.51 20.77
C THR A 25 -21.09 -32.89 21.77
N ALA A 26 -22.25 -32.23 21.71
CA ALA A 26 -23.42 -32.49 22.54
C ALA A 26 -24.04 -33.89 22.36
N CYS A 27 -23.82 -34.56 21.22
CA CYS A 27 -24.48 -35.81 20.86
C CYS A 27 -23.55 -37.04 20.91
N VAL A 28 -22.33 -36.89 21.43
CA VAL A 28 -21.31 -37.96 21.48
C VAL A 28 -21.61 -38.98 22.61
N GLY A 29 -22.46 -38.62 23.58
CA GLY A 29 -22.77 -39.48 24.74
C GLY A 29 -23.33 -40.87 24.42
N PRO A 30 -24.37 -41.00 23.57
CA PRO A 30 -24.88 -42.31 23.11
C PRO A 30 -23.84 -43.13 22.35
N THR A 31 -23.07 -42.50 21.46
CA THR A 31 -21.99 -43.12 20.67
C THR A 31 -20.86 -43.64 21.56
N LEU A 32 -20.55 -42.95 22.66
CA LEU A 32 -19.59 -43.44 23.64
C LEU A 32 -20.15 -44.60 24.46
N ARG A 33 -21.45 -44.59 24.79
CA ARG A 33 -22.07 -45.67 25.58
C ARG A 33 -21.99 -47.02 24.86
N SER A 34 -22.22 -47.05 23.54
CA SER A 34 -22.10 -48.29 22.75
C SER A 34 -20.70 -48.91 22.79
N ILE A 35 -19.64 -48.10 22.89
CA ILE A 35 -18.24 -48.58 23.00
C ILE A 35 -18.00 -49.37 24.31
N TYR A 36 -18.73 -49.04 25.37
CA TYR A 36 -18.61 -49.70 26.68
C TYR A 36 -19.56 -50.89 26.85
N ASP A 37 -20.68 -50.92 26.12
CA ASP A 37 -21.75 -51.91 26.29
C ASP A 37 -21.48 -53.25 25.57
N ASP A 38 -20.62 -53.29 24.55
CA ASP A 38 -20.48 -54.46 23.66
C ASP A 38 -19.71 -55.66 24.27
N GLN A 39 -18.48 -55.47 24.78
CA GLN A 39 -17.64 -56.56 25.32
C GLN A 39 -16.63 -56.08 26.38
N PRO A 40 -16.20 -56.95 27.32
CA PRO A 40 -15.11 -56.62 28.24
C PRO A 40 -13.83 -56.26 27.47
N ASN A 41 -13.28 -55.07 27.74
CA ASN A 41 -12.13 -54.45 27.06
C ASN A 41 -12.37 -53.87 25.65
N ALA A 42 -13.62 -53.77 25.17
CA ALA A 42 -13.95 -53.13 23.88
C ALA A 42 -13.47 -51.67 23.83
N HIS A 43 -13.76 -50.90 24.88
CA HIS A 43 -13.27 -49.52 25.05
C HIS A 43 -11.75 -49.38 24.93
N LYS A 44 -10.96 -50.35 25.43
CA LYS A 44 -9.50 -50.30 25.35
C LYS A 44 -9.01 -50.42 23.90
N ARG A 45 -9.60 -51.34 23.13
CA ARG A 45 -9.31 -51.51 21.70
C ARG A 45 -9.76 -50.31 20.87
N PHE A 46 -10.88 -49.70 21.23
CA PHE A 46 -11.33 -48.46 20.62
C PHE A 46 -10.36 -47.30 20.90
N MET A 47 -9.89 -47.13 22.14
CA MET A 47 -8.90 -46.10 22.50
C MET A 47 -7.60 -46.26 21.71
N GLU A 48 -7.11 -47.50 21.52
CA GLU A 48 -5.93 -47.77 20.68
C GLU A 48 -6.12 -47.31 19.23
N LYS A 49 -7.33 -47.50 18.68
CA LYS A 49 -7.70 -47.02 17.34
C LYS A 49 -7.88 -45.49 17.29
N LEU A 50 -8.48 -44.89 18.30
CA LEU A 50 -8.62 -43.43 18.42
C LEU A 50 -7.25 -42.77 18.47
N ASP A 51 -6.32 -43.31 19.26
CA ASP A 51 -4.93 -42.84 19.31
C ASP A 51 -4.24 -42.97 17.95
N ALA A 52 -4.50 -44.04 17.19
CA ALA A 52 -3.98 -44.19 15.84
C ALA A 52 -4.57 -43.15 14.87
N ARG A 53 -5.87 -42.84 15.00
CA ARG A 53 -6.56 -41.82 14.22
C ARG A 53 -6.02 -40.42 14.50
N ILE A 54 -5.82 -40.07 15.79
CA ILE A 54 -5.21 -38.81 16.22
C ILE A 54 -3.80 -38.67 15.62
N ARG A 55 -2.95 -39.69 15.77
CA ARG A 55 -1.60 -39.68 15.18
C ARG A 55 -1.62 -39.56 13.66
N ASN A 56 -2.63 -40.09 12.98
CA ASN A 56 -2.78 -39.93 11.54
C ASN A 56 -3.10 -38.46 11.18
N HIS A 57 -4.07 -37.86 11.88
CA HIS A 57 -4.42 -36.45 11.70
C HIS A 57 -3.24 -35.52 11.99
N ASP A 58 -2.49 -35.75 13.07
CA ASP A 58 -1.28 -34.97 13.39
C ASP A 58 -0.27 -35.00 12.24
N ARG A 59 -0.06 -36.18 11.63
CA ARG A 59 0.83 -36.33 10.46
C ARG A 59 0.30 -35.62 9.22
N GLU A 60 -1.01 -35.63 9.00
CA GLU A 60 -1.63 -34.93 7.88
C GLU A 60 -1.55 -33.41 8.05
N ILE A 61 -1.78 -32.91 9.26
CA ILE A 61 -1.59 -31.50 9.63
C ILE A 61 -0.13 -31.10 9.39
N GLU A 62 0.83 -31.87 9.90
CA GLU A 62 2.26 -31.60 9.73
C GLU A 62 2.65 -31.59 8.25
N LYS A 63 2.15 -32.56 7.46
CA LYS A 63 2.39 -32.62 6.02
C LYS A 63 1.84 -31.39 5.30
N MET A 64 0.62 -30.95 5.64
CA MET A 64 0.02 -29.75 5.05
C MET A 64 0.78 -28.48 5.43
N CYS A 65 1.18 -28.34 6.69
CA CYS A 65 2.00 -27.22 7.15
C CYS A 65 3.35 -27.19 6.43
N ASN A 66 4.03 -28.34 6.33
CA ASN A 66 5.33 -28.44 5.65
C ASN A 66 5.21 -28.14 4.16
N PHE A 67 4.14 -28.60 3.51
CA PHE A 67 3.89 -28.32 2.08
C PHE A 67 3.73 -26.83 1.80
N HIS A 68 3.07 -26.08 2.68
CA HIS A 68 2.80 -24.65 2.49
C HIS A 68 3.83 -23.72 3.15
N HIS A 69 4.73 -24.24 3.99
CA HIS A 69 5.64 -23.42 4.78
C HIS A 69 6.51 -22.51 3.90
N GLN A 70 7.12 -23.06 2.85
CA GLN A 70 7.98 -22.29 1.97
C GLN A 70 7.21 -21.19 1.24
N GLY A 71 6.01 -21.50 0.71
CA GLY A 71 5.18 -20.51 0.02
C GLY A 71 4.73 -19.37 0.95
N PHE A 72 4.49 -19.66 2.23
CA PHE A 72 4.21 -18.63 3.23
C PHE A 72 5.42 -17.73 3.50
N VAL A 73 6.62 -18.31 3.65
CA VAL A 73 7.87 -17.57 3.85
C VAL A 73 8.18 -16.68 2.64
N ASP A 74 8.00 -17.22 1.43
CA ASP A 74 8.22 -16.48 0.19
C ASP A 74 7.23 -15.30 0.08
N ALA A 75 5.95 -15.53 0.37
CA ALA A 75 4.93 -14.47 0.36
C ALA A 75 5.25 -13.33 1.35
N ILE A 76 5.69 -13.67 2.57
CA ILE A 76 6.13 -12.65 3.54
C ILE A 76 7.35 -11.89 3.01
N THR A 77 8.32 -12.60 2.45
CA THR A 77 9.54 -11.99 1.92
C THR A 77 9.23 -11.02 0.78
N GLU A 78 8.34 -11.39 -0.14
CA GLU A 78 7.88 -10.51 -1.21
C GLU A 78 7.12 -9.29 -0.67
N LEU A 79 6.25 -9.47 0.32
CA LEU A 79 5.56 -8.34 0.98
C LEU A 79 6.53 -7.37 1.65
N LEU A 80 7.60 -7.88 2.27
CA LEU A 80 8.63 -7.03 2.88
C LEU A 80 9.41 -6.24 1.82
N LYS A 81 9.70 -6.84 0.66
CA LYS A 81 10.33 -6.14 -0.48
C LYS A 81 9.41 -5.03 -1.00
N VAL A 82 8.14 -5.34 -1.25
CA VAL A 82 7.15 -4.35 -1.71
C VAL A 82 7.04 -3.18 -0.73
N ARG A 83 7.05 -3.43 0.58
CA ARG A 83 7.05 -2.36 1.59
C ARG A 83 8.29 -1.47 1.48
N ALA A 84 9.48 -2.06 1.36
CA ALA A 84 10.72 -1.30 1.21
C ALA A 84 10.74 -0.45 -0.08
N ASP A 85 10.24 -1.01 -1.19
CA ASP A 85 10.13 -0.29 -2.46
C ASP A 85 9.12 0.87 -2.37
N ALA A 86 7.98 0.67 -1.68
CA ALA A 86 7.00 1.72 -1.46
C ALA A 86 7.54 2.86 -0.58
N GLU A 87 8.29 2.55 0.48
CA GLU A 87 8.96 3.54 1.32
C GLU A 87 9.99 4.36 0.53
N LYS A 88 10.80 3.69 -0.31
CA LYS A 88 11.76 4.35 -1.19
C LYS A 88 11.07 5.26 -2.20
N LEU A 89 10.01 4.77 -2.85
CA LEU A 89 9.23 5.55 -3.82
C LEU A 89 8.62 6.79 -3.16
N MET A 90 8.05 6.64 -1.96
CA MET A 90 7.52 7.76 -1.18
C MET A 90 8.60 8.81 -0.93
N GLY A 91 9.79 8.39 -0.48
CA GLY A 91 10.93 9.29 -0.29
C GLY A 91 11.33 10.04 -1.56
N GLN A 92 11.37 9.36 -2.71
CA GLN A 92 11.67 9.96 -4.01
C GLN A 92 10.60 10.97 -4.45
N VAL A 93 9.32 10.65 -4.25
CA VAL A 93 8.20 11.55 -4.57
C VAL A 93 8.25 12.80 -3.70
N THR A 94 8.45 12.66 -2.39
CA THR A 94 8.56 13.80 -1.47
C THR A 94 9.73 14.71 -1.83
N ASP A 95 10.90 14.13 -2.11
CA ASP A 95 12.09 14.91 -2.47
C ASP A 95 11.94 15.61 -3.83
N THR A 96 11.36 14.92 -4.83
CA THR A 96 11.07 15.53 -6.14
C THR A 96 10.07 16.67 -6.02
N ASN A 97 9.00 16.48 -5.24
CA ASN A 97 8.03 17.54 -4.97
C ASN A 97 8.69 18.73 -4.28
N ARG A 98 9.56 18.50 -3.29
CA ARG A 98 10.30 19.58 -2.62
C ARG A 98 11.13 20.38 -3.62
N ARG A 99 11.96 19.70 -4.42
CA ARG A 99 12.82 20.31 -5.44
C ARG A 99 12.02 21.10 -6.47
N LEU A 100 10.88 20.55 -6.91
CA LEU A 100 9.99 21.23 -7.85
C LEU A 100 9.40 22.52 -7.25
N GLN A 101 8.96 22.48 -5.99
CA GLN A 101 8.44 23.66 -5.31
C GLN A 101 9.52 24.73 -5.09
N ASP A 102 10.75 24.33 -4.75
CA ASP A 102 11.89 25.24 -4.61
C ASP A 102 12.20 25.95 -5.94
N ALA A 103 12.34 25.19 -7.02
CA ALA A 103 12.57 25.73 -8.35
C ALA A 103 11.39 26.62 -8.81
N GLY A 104 10.15 26.20 -8.53
CA GLY A 104 8.95 26.97 -8.83
C GLY A 104 8.93 28.33 -8.13
N ARG A 105 9.33 28.39 -6.85
CA ARG A 105 9.45 29.66 -6.10
C ARG A 105 10.46 30.61 -6.72
N GLU A 106 11.63 30.10 -7.13
CA GLU A 106 12.66 30.91 -7.78
C GLU A 106 12.15 31.50 -9.11
N VAL A 107 11.53 30.67 -9.95
CA VAL A 107 10.96 31.09 -11.23
C VAL A 107 9.85 32.14 -11.02
N THR A 108 8.98 31.96 -10.03
CA THR A 108 7.96 32.97 -9.70
C THR A 108 8.59 34.30 -9.30
N ALA A 109 9.60 34.28 -8.42
CA ALA A 109 10.29 35.50 -7.99
C ALA A 109 10.95 36.25 -9.17
N GLN A 110 11.67 35.54 -10.05
CA GLN A 110 12.26 36.13 -11.25
C GLN A 110 11.20 36.68 -12.21
N THR A 111 10.06 35.99 -12.34
CA THR A 111 8.94 36.45 -13.18
C THR A 111 8.36 37.75 -12.67
N GLU A 112 8.17 37.89 -11.35
CA GLU A 112 7.70 39.14 -10.73
C GLU A 112 8.67 40.30 -10.95
N GLU A 113 9.97 40.04 -10.86
CA GLU A 113 11.01 41.03 -11.15
C GLU A 113 10.95 41.48 -12.61
N VAL A 114 10.84 40.54 -13.56
CA VAL A 114 10.72 40.85 -14.99
C VAL A 114 9.46 41.68 -15.27
N ILE A 115 8.32 41.37 -14.64
CA ILE A 115 7.09 42.14 -14.78
C ILE A 115 7.33 43.59 -14.30
N ARG A 116 7.97 43.78 -13.15
CA ARG A 116 8.28 45.11 -12.60
C ARG A 116 9.19 45.90 -13.54
N CYS A 117 10.24 45.26 -14.05
CA CYS A 117 11.15 45.87 -15.02
C CYS A 117 10.43 46.28 -16.32
N ARG A 118 9.50 45.47 -16.83
CA ARG A 118 8.70 45.81 -18.02
C ARG A 118 7.80 47.02 -17.79
N VAL A 119 7.20 47.15 -16.61
CA VAL A 119 6.41 48.35 -16.26
C VAL A 119 7.29 49.58 -16.25
N GLN A 120 8.47 49.50 -15.62
CA GLN A 120 9.42 50.61 -15.59
C GLN A 120 9.90 50.99 -17.01
N GLN A 121 10.25 50.00 -17.84
CA GLN A 121 10.65 50.22 -19.23
C GLN A 121 9.56 50.91 -20.04
N ARG A 122 8.29 50.50 -19.88
CA ARG A 122 7.14 51.14 -20.53
C ARG A 122 7.01 52.61 -20.10
N ASN A 123 7.12 52.89 -18.80
CA ASN A 123 7.05 54.26 -18.29
C ASN A 123 8.17 55.12 -18.88
N MET A 124 9.40 54.60 -18.92
CA MET A 124 10.55 55.28 -19.53
C MET A 124 10.32 55.58 -21.01
N ALA A 125 9.85 54.59 -21.78
CA ALA A 125 9.52 54.79 -23.20
C ALA A 125 8.47 55.89 -23.39
N THR A 126 7.39 55.88 -22.60
CA THR A 126 6.38 56.94 -22.64
C THR A 126 6.98 58.31 -22.26
N THR A 127 7.83 58.40 -21.24
CA THR A 127 8.49 59.67 -20.89
C THR A 127 9.37 60.18 -22.03
N VAL A 128 10.13 59.30 -22.69
CA VAL A 128 10.96 59.65 -23.85
C VAL A 128 10.09 60.19 -24.98
N GLU A 129 8.99 59.52 -25.33
CA GLU A 129 8.04 60.00 -26.33
C GLU A 129 7.48 61.38 -25.98
N LYS A 130 7.13 61.62 -24.71
CA LYS A 130 6.62 62.94 -24.26
C LYS A 130 7.69 64.02 -24.33
N LEU A 131 8.93 63.74 -23.92
CA LEU A 131 10.04 64.68 -24.01
C LEU A 131 10.35 65.02 -25.47
N GLN A 132 10.30 64.05 -26.38
CA GLN A 132 10.48 64.28 -27.82
C GLN A 132 9.45 65.28 -28.38
N LEU A 133 8.20 65.25 -27.90
CA LEU A 133 7.18 66.24 -28.28
C LEU A 133 7.49 67.65 -27.75
N CYS A 134 8.21 67.76 -26.63
CA CYS A 134 8.57 69.05 -26.04
C CYS A 134 9.76 69.73 -26.76
N ILE A 135 10.66 68.96 -27.39
CA ILE A 135 11.84 69.50 -28.09
C ILE A 135 11.49 70.62 -29.08
N PRO A 136 10.58 70.45 -30.07
CA PRO A 136 10.30 71.50 -31.05
C PRO A 136 9.67 72.74 -30.42
N VAL A 137 8.90 72.57 -29.33
CA VAL A 137 8.32 73.70 -28.58
C VAL A 137 9.42 74.53 -27.92
N LEU A 138 10.40 73.88 -27.29
CA LEU A 138 11.54 74.53 -26.66
C LEU A 138 12.46 75.20 -27.69
N GLU A 139 12.72 74.55 -28.83
CA GLU A 139 13.47 75.13 -29.94
C GLU A 139 12.80 76.40 -30.49
N MET A 140 11.47 76.34 -30.70
CA MET A 140 10.70 77.49 -31.18
C MET A 140 10.72 78.64 -30.15
N TYR A 141 10.58 78.32 -28.86
CA TYR A 141 10.66 79.30 -27.79
C TYR A 141 12.04 79.99 -27.74
N SER A 142 13.13 79.21 -27.88
CA SER A 142 14.49 79.76 -27.93
C SER A 142 14.66 80.75 -29.08
N LYS A 143 14.22 80.36 -30.29
CA LYS A 143 14.26 81.23 -31.48
C LYS A 143 13.48 82.52 -31.28
N LEU A 144 12.28 82.45 -30.70
CA LEU A 144 11.46 83.62 -30.41
C LEU A 144 12.18 84.56 -29.42
N LYS A 145 12.80 84.01 -28.38
CA LYS A 145 13.54 84.80 -27.39
C LYS A 145 14.72 85.56 -28.01
N GLU A 146 15.52 84.89 -28.85
CA GLU A 146 16.63 85.52 -29.59
C GLU A 146 16.15 86.65 -30.52
N GLN A 147 15.02 86.45 -31.22
CA GLN A 147 14.42 87.49 -32.06
C GLN A 147 13.94 88.70 -31.26
N LEU A 148 13.51 88.50 -30.02
CA LEU A 148 13.05 89.57 -29.14
C LEU A 148 14.22 90.39 -28.59
N GLU A 149 15.31 89.71 -28.22
CA GLU A 149 16.54 90.35 -27.72
C GLU A 149 17.30 91.13 -28.80
N SER A 150 17.34 90.62 -30.04
CA SER A 150 18.00 91.30 -31.17
C SER A 150 17.24 92.53 -31.71
N LYS A 151 15.98 92.72 -31.34
CA LYS A 151 15.18 93.92 -31.68
C LYS A 151 15.30 95.06 -30.66
N ARG A 152 16.13 94.91 -29.63
CA ARG A 152 16.39 95.91 -28.59
C ARG A 152 17.66 96.68 -28.89
#